data_AF-A0A7W2LL67-F1
#
_entry.id   AF-A0A7W2LL67-F1
#
_cell.length_a   1.000
_cell.length_b   1.000
_cell.length_c   1.000
_cell.angle_alpha   90.00
_cell.angle_beta   90.00
_cell.angle_gamma   90.00
#
_symmetry.space_group_name_H-M   'P 1'
#
loop_
_entity.id
_entity.type
_entity.pdbx_description
1 polymer ?
#
loop_
_entity_poly.entity_id
_entity_poly.type
_entity_poly.pdbx_seq_one_letter_code
_entity_poly.pdbx_strand_id
1 'polypeptide(L)'
;MFTTEFILSAFKSMEVADVPQHLTHAQTLEFKAKLLGFAHYHHFKTNLEKAPADTAAHIHDAIMRKICAARLPHPQASHVRMVADDDDDVGFDSYWIGWDERGDEVREARTGFGRSRIEAFRTRNPQPLYLLSDAQELIAWLRYWHSSAAVPVELAKEFFPDIFDQKHLVAENPPHELIDEKVKADMLRRGLKR
;
A
#
# COMPACT_ATOMS: atom_id res chain seq x y z
N MET A 1 16.18 -4.64 -6.87
CA MET A 1 15.71 -5.28 -8.13
C MET A 1 15.25 -6.68 -7.79
N PHE A 2 14.06 -7.10 -8.23
CA PHE A 2 13.50 -8.39 -7.86
C PHE A 2 14.19 -9.54 -8.61
N THR A 3 14.54 -10.62 -7.89
CA THR A 3 15.11 -11.82 -8.50
C THR A 3 14.01 -12.81 -8.90
N THR A 4 14.35 -13.73 -9.80
CA THR A 4 13.47 -14.83 -10.20
C THR A 4 13.03 -15.64 -8.98
N GLU A 5 13.94 -15.98 -8.07
CA GLU A 5 13.63 -16.76 -6.87
C GLU A 5 12.66 -16.02 -5.95
N PHE A 6 12.87 -14.72 -5.76
CA PHE A 6 12.00 -13.87 -4.95
C PHE A 6 10.58 -13.84 -5.52
N ILE A 7 10.46 -13.61 -6.83
CA ILE A 7 9.16 -13.55 -7.52
C ILE A 7 8.43 -14.89 -7.48
N LEU A 8 9.14 -16.00 -7.70
CA LEU A 8 8.56 -17.34 -7.58
C LEU A 8 8.09 -17.64 -6.17
N SER A 9 8.84 -17.21 -5.15
CA SER A 9 8.47 -17.35 -3.75
C SER A 9 7.18 -16.57 -3.47
N ALA A 10 7.14 -15.28 -3.81
CA ALA A 10 5.97 -14.42 -3.63
C ALA A 10 4.73 -14.95 -4.37
N PHE A 11 4.89 -15.42 -5.61
CA PHE A 11 3.79 -16.02 -6.39
C PHE A 11 3.23 -17.29 -5.73
N LYS A 12 4.11 -18.17 -5.23
CA LYS A 12 3.67 -19.43 -4.61
C LYS A 12 2.97 -19.18 -3.28
N SER A 13 3.47 -18.24 -2.49
CA SER A 13 2.94 -17.94 -1.15
C SER A 13 1.74 -17.00 -1.14
N MET A 14 1.49 -16.20 -2.19
CA MET A 14 0.40 -15.23 -2.16
C MET A 14 -0.97 -15.88 -1.94
N GLU A 15 -1.79 -15.29 -1.09
CA GLU A 15 -3.23 -15.56 -1.08
C GLU A 15 -3.92 -14.63 -2.06
N VAL A 16 -4.98 -15.08 -2.74
CA VAL A 16 -5.76 -14.25 -3.66
C VAL A 16 -7.24 -14.49 -3.43
N ALA A 17 -8.08 -13.55 -3.88
CA ALA A 17 -9.52 -13.67 -3.78
C ALA A 17 -10.04 -14.83 -4.65
N ASP A 18 -11.22 -15.36 -4.29
CA ASP A 18 -12.02 -16.25 -5.12
C ASP A 18 -11.36 -17.57 -5.56
N VAL A 19 -10.31 -18.01 -4.86
CA VAL A 19 -9.72 -19.33 -5.09
C VAL A 19 -10.71 -20.42 -4.66
N PRO A 20 -11.13 -21.33 -5.56
CA PRO A 20 -12.01 -22.42 -5.17
C PRO A 20 -11.34 -23.35 -4.14
N GLN A 21 -12.04 -23.67 -3.05
CA GLN A 21 -11.48 -24.43 -1.92
C GLN A 21 -11.10 -25.88 -2.25
N HIS A 22 -11.62 -26.43 -3.35
CA HIS A 22 -11.38 -27.82 -3.76
C HIS A 22 -10.16 -28.00 -4.67
N LEU A 23 -9.44 -26.92 -5.00
CA LEU A 23 -8.27 -27.01 -5.87
C LEU A 23 -7.09 -27.65 -5.12
N THR A 24 -6.42 -28.58 -5.80
CA THR A 24 -5.08 -29.04 -5.40
C THR A 24 -4.06 -27.93 -5.53
N HIS A 25 -2.90 -28.07 -4.88
CA HIS A 25 -1.82 -27.08 -4.96
C HIS A 25 -1.43 -26.71 -6.41
N ALA A 26 -1.30 -27.70 -7.30
CA ALA A 26 -0.98 -27.45 -8.70
C ALA A 26 -2.08 -26.64 -9.41
N GLN A 27 -3.34 -26.99 -9.18
CA GLN A 27 -4.48 -26.24 -9.72
C GLN A 27 -4.56 -24.81 -9.16
N THR A 28 -4.19 -24.61 -7.89
CA THR A 28 -4.07 -23.27 -7.31
C THR A 28 -2.99 -22.44 -8.01
N LEU A 29 -1.83 -23.03 -8.32
CA LEU A 29 -0.78 -22.32 -9.08
C LEU A 29 -1.26 -21.97 -10.50
N GLU A 30 -2.01 -22.85 -11.15
CA GLU A 30 -2.62 -22.58 -12.46
C GLU A 30 -3.63 -21.43 -12.39
N PHE A 31 -4.49 -21.43 -11.37
CA PHE A 31 -5.45 -20.35 -11.13
C PHE A 31 -4.74 -19.00 -10.93
N LYS A 32 -3.72 -18.97 -10.07
CA LYS A 32 -2.90 -17.78 -9.82
C LYS A 32 -2.20 -17.28 -11.08
N ALA A 33 -1.66 -18.17 -11.91
CA ALA A 33 -1.00 -17.78 -13.15
C ALA A 33 -1.97 -17.08 -14.11
N LYS A 34 -3.17 -17.65 -14.25
CA LYS A 34 -4.26 -17.07 -15.05
C LYS A 34 -4.72 -15.71 -14.52
N LEU A 35 -4.84 -15.58 -13.20
CA LEU A 35 -5.17 -14.32 -12.54
C LEU A 35 -4.17 -13.20 -12.89
N LEU A 36 -2.88 -13.52 -13.00
CA LEU A 36 -1.84 -12.54 -13.40
C LEU A 36 -1.72 -12.35 -14.93
N GLY A 37 -2.54 -13.04 -15.72
CA GLY A 37 -2.59 -12.94 -17.18
C GLY A 37 -1.69 -13.93 -17.94
N PHE A 38 -1.25 -15.01 -17.31
CA PHE A 38 -0.49 -16.08 -17.97
C PHE A 38 -1.39 -17.26 -18.33
N ALA A 39 -1.09 -17.97 -19.43
CA ALA A 39 -1.88 -19.12 -19.85
C ALA A 39 -1.93 -20.25 -18.79
N HIS A 40 -0.79 -20.53 -18.15
CA HIS A 40 -0.62 -21.57 -17.13
C HIS A 40 0.66 -21.33 -16.30
N TYR A 41 0.87 -22.08 -15.22
CA TYR A 41 2.02 -21.89 -14.32
C TYR A 41 3.37 -22.06 -15.01
N HIS A 42 3.50 -23.04 -15.92
CA HIS A 42 4.73 -23.21 -16.69
C HIS A 42 5.02 -22.01 -17.62
N HIS A 43 3.99 -21.36 -18.16
CA HIS A 43 4.15 -20.15 -18.97
C HIS A 43 4.66 -18.99 -18.10
N PHE A 44 4.08 -18.80 -16.90
CA PHE A 44 4.58 -17.84 -15.92
C PHE A 44 6.06 -18.07 -15.58
N LYS A 45 6.41 -19.30 -15.17
CA LYS A 45 7.78 -19.66 -14.80
C LYS A 45 8.76 -19.43 -15.96
N THR A 46 8.40 -19.83 -17.18
CA THR A 46 9.25 -19.67 -18.36
C THR A 46 9.48 -18.21 -18.72
N ASN A 47 8.46 -17.35 -18.64
CA ASN A 47 8.62 -15.91 -18.90
C ASN A 47 9.56 -15.25 -17.90
N LEU A 48 9.56 -15.73 -16.66
CA LEU A 48 10.43 -15.24 -15.61
C LEU A 48 11.88 -15.70 -15.80
N GLU A 49 12.10 -16.99 -16.04
CA GLU A 49 13.44 -17.58 -16.16
C GLU A 49 14.15 -17.22 -17.47
N LYS A 50 13.39 -16.98 -18.54
CA LYS A 50 13.93 -16.67 -19.88
C LYS A 50 13.80 -15.19 -20.25
N ALA A 51 13.56 -14.32 -19.27
CA ALA A 51 13.51 -12.88 -19.51
C ALA A 51 14.87 -12.41 -20.08
N PRO A 52 14.89 -11.67 -21.20
CA PRO A 52 16.13 -11.13 -21.77
C PRO A 52 16.82 -10.20 -20.76
N ALA A 53 18.16 -10.27 -20.66
CA ALA A 53 18.91 -9.58 -19.60
C ALA A 53 18.72 -8.04 -19.60
N ASP A 54 18.48 -7.45 -20.77
CA ASP A 54 18.23 -6.02 -20.97
C ASP A 54 16.84 -5.56 -20.49
N THR A 55 15.86 -6.47 -20.46
CA THR A 55 14.46 -6.17 -20.09
C THR A 55 13.99 -6.90 -18.83
N ALA A 56 14.80 -7.81 -18.29
CA ALA A 56 14.46 -8.65 -17.14
C ALA A 56 14.00 -7.82 -15.93
N ALA A 57 14.71 -6.73 -15.62
CA ALA A 57 14.35 -5.85 -14.51
C ALA A 57 12.93 -5.27 -14.66
N HIS A 58 12.56 -4.83 -15.86
CA HIS A 58 11.24 -4.28 -16.15
C HIS A 58 10.16 -5.36 -16.10
N ILE A 59 10.44 -6.55 -16.65
CA ILE A 59 9.52 -7.70 -16.61
C ILE A 59 9.27 -8.13 -15.16
N HIS A 60 10.34 -8.25 -14.37
CA HIS A 60 10.29 -8.61 -12.96
C HIS A 60 9.49 -7.62 -12.13
N ASP A 61 9.71 -6.33 -12.36
CA ASP A 61 8.95 -5.25 -11.72
C ASP A 61 7.46 -5.33 -12.08
N ALA A 62 7.13 -5.45 -13.37
CA ALA A 62 5.75 -5.57 -13.85
C ALA A 62 5.04 -6.79 -13.26
N ILE A 63 5.73 -7.93 -13.10
CA ILE A 63 5.18 -9.12 -12.45
C ILE A 63 4.95 -8.87 -10.96
N MET A 64 5.90 -8.26 -10.24
CA MET A 64 5.73 -7.95 -8.82
C MET A 64 4.59 -6.99 -8.56
N ARG A 65 4.39 -5.97 -9.43
CA ARG A 65 3.22 -5.09 -9.36
C ARG A 65 1.91 -5.86 -9.44
N LYS A 66 1.81 -6.82 -10.36
CA LYS A 66 0.63 -7.69 -10.50
C LYS A 66 0.43 -8.57 -9.26
N ILE A 67 1.50 -9.15 -8.72
CA ILE A 67 1.44 -9.94 -7.48
C ILE A 67 0.94 -9.07 -6.33
N CYS A 68 1.54 -7.89 -6.10
CA CYS A 68 1.17 -6.98 -5.02
C CYS A 68 -0.27 -6.46 -5.16
N ALA A 69 -0.74 -6.26 -6.39
CA ALA A 69 -2.12 -5.83 -6.68
C ALA A 69 -3.15 -6.95 -6.50
N ALA A 70 -2.78 -8.21 -6.70
CA ALA A 70 -3.68 -9.35 -6.57
C ALA A 70 -3.70 -9.93 -5.16
N ARG A 71 -2.55 -9.95 -4.47
CA ARG A 71 -2.41 -10.66 -3.20
C ARG A 71 -3.26 -10.06 -2.09
N LEU A 72 -3.74 -10.91 -1.20
CA LEU A 72 -4.49 -10.57 -0.01
C LEU A 72 -3.63 -10.79 1.24
N PRO A 73 -3.82 -9.97 2.29
CA PRO A 73 -3.11 -10.19 3.54
C PRO A 73 -3.72 -11.35 4.32
N HIS A 74 -2.93 -11.84 5.26
CA HIS A 74 -3.44 -12.71 6.32
C HIS A 74 -4.61 -12.02 7.06
N PRO A 75 -5.68 -12.73 7.45
CA PRO A 75 -6.89 -12.11 8.03
C PRO A 75 -6.64 -11.25 9.28
N GLN A 76 -5.60 -11.56 10.05
CA GLN A 76 -5.23 -10.83 11.28
C GLN A 76 -4.18 -9.72 11.04
N ALA A 77 -3.65 -9.59 9.83
CA ALA A 77 -2.63 -8.59 9.54
C ALA A 77 -3.24 -7.19 9.47
N SER A 78 -2.51 -6.22 10.02
CA SER A 78 -2.88 -4.81 10.06
C SER A 78 -1.90 -4.01 9.21
N HIS A 79 -2.43 -3.05 8.47
CA HIS A 79 -1.68 -2.19 7.57
C HIS A 79 -2.04 -0.73 7.80
N VAL A 80 -1.19 0.15 7.31
CA VAL A 80 -1.49 1.55 7.05
C VAL A 80 -1.73 1.70 5.56
N ARG A 81 -2.80 2.43 5.19
CA ARG A 81 -3.00 2.81 3.80
C ARG A 81 -2.16 4.05 3.51
N MET A 82 -1.29 3.95 2.52
CA MET A 82 -0.41 5.03 2.08
C MET A 82 -0.62 5.29 0.59
N VAL A 83 -0.26 6.49 0.13
CA VAL A 83 -0.31 6.90 -1.27
C VAL A 83 1.02 7.60 -1.56
N ALA A 84 1.70 7.16 -2.61
CA ALA A 84 2.89 7.83 -3.10
C ALA A 84 2.52 8.56 -4.39
N ASP A 85 2.74 9.86 -4.41
CA ASP A 85 2.55 10.71 -5.58
C ASP A 85 3.87 10.83 -6.38
N ASP A 86 3.84 11.51 -7.52
CA ASP A 86 5.00 11.62 -8.43
C ASP A 86 6.09 12.57 -7.88
N ASP A 87 5.76 13.40 -6.88
CA ASP A 87 6.66 14.42 -6.29
C ASP A 87 7.44 13.90 -5.06
N ASP A 88 7.62 12.57 -4.94
CA ASP A 88 8.19 11.89 -3.76
C ASP A 88 7.41 12.11 -2.43
N ASP A 89 6.25 12.78 -2.50
CA ASP A 89 5.37 12.97 -1.35
C ASP A 89 4.57 11.70 -1.05
N VAL A 90 4.50 11.37 0.25
CA VAL A 90 3.78 10.19 0.75
C VAL A 90 2.63 10.62 1.66
N GLY A 91 1.41 10.46 1.15
CA GLY A 91 0.18 10.59 1.93
C GLY A 91 -0.15 9.31 2.68
N PHE A 92 -0.94 9.42 3.75
CA PHE A 92 -1.45 8.26 4.50
C PHE A 92 -2.80 8.55 5.15
N ASP A 93 -3.60 7.49 5.33
CA ASP A 93 -4.84 7.59 6.11
C ASP A 93 -4.46 7.90 7.56
N SER A 94 -4.99 9.01 8.09
CA SER A 94 -4.62 9.52 9.42
C SER A 94 -5.85 9.87 10.25
N TYR A 95 -5.64 10.10 11.56
CA TYR A 95 -6.63 10.67 12.46
C TYR A 95 -6.03 11.83 13.25
N TRP A 96 -6.87 12.82 13.54
CA TRP A 96 -6.51 13.97 14.35
C TRP A 96 -6.32 13.57 15.82
N ILE A 97 -5.26 14.08 16.45
CA ILE A 97 -4.94 13.82 17.86
C ILE A 97 -4.79 15.10 18.71
N GLY A 98 -4.71 16.27 18.07
CA GLY A 98 -4.54 17.53 18.78
C GLY A 98 -4.13 18.68 17.87
N TRP A 99 -3.84 19.82 18.48
CA TRP A 99 -3.25 20.98 17.82
C TRP A 99 -1.86 21.22 18.40
N ASP A 100 -0.93 21.69 17.57
CA ASP A 100 0.38 22.11 18.04
C ASP A 100 0.37 23.56 18.56
N GLU A 101 1.52 24.06 19.02
CA GLU A 101 1.68 25.42 19.52
C GLU A 101 1.45 26.51 18.44
N ARG A 102 1.42 26.12 17.16
CA ARG A 102 1.17 26.99 16.01
C ARG A 102 -0.28 26.90 15.53
N GLY A 103 -1.10 26.08 16.19
CA GLY A 103 -2.48 25.83 15.79
C GLY A 103 -2.60 25.03 14.50
N ASP A 104 -1.59 24.22 14.15
CA ASP A 104 -1.66 23.24 13.07
C ASP A 104 -2.17 21.89 13.60
N GLU A 105 -2.86 21.13 12.73
CA GLU A 105 -3.38 19.81 13.11
C GLU A 105 -2.23 18.82 13.33
N VAL A 106 -2.20 18.21 14.51
CA VAL A 106 -1.34 17.05 14.79
C VAL A 106 -2.14 15.79 14.51
N ARG A 107 -1.59 14.90 13.68
CA ARG A 107 -2.27 13.70 13.18
C ARG A 107 -1.36 12.49 13.26
N GLU A 108 -1.94 11.32 13.55
CA GLU A 108 -1.23 10.05 13.54
C GLU A 108 -1.75 9.13 12.43
N ALA A 109 -0.87 8.27 11.94
CA ALA A 109 -1.22 7.25 10.96
C ALA A 109 -2.26 6.28 11.52
N ARG A 110 -3.32 6.06 10.75
CA ARG A 110 -4.37 5.12 11.08
C ARG A 110 -3.91 3.70 10.75
N THR A 111 -3.81 2.87 11.77
CA THR A 111 -3.63 1.42 11.62
C THR A 111 -4.99 0.71 11.47
N GLY A 112 -4.96 -0.60 11.20
CA GLY A 112 -6.17 -1.41 11.09
C GLY A 112 -6.75 -1.47 9.67
N PHE A 113 -5.96 -1.13 8.65
CA PHE A 113 -6.35 -1.36 7.26
C PHE A 113 -6.19 -2.87 6.90
N GLY A 114 -7.18 -3.65 7.34
CA GLY A 114 -7.20 -5.11 7.20
C GLY A 114 -7.79 -5.61 5.87
N ARG A 115 -7.87 -6.94 5.73
CA ARG A 115 -8.30 -7.64 4.51
C ARG A 115 -9.59 -7.11 3.90
N SER A 116 -10.65 -7.00 4.69
CA SER A 116 -11.97 -6.54 4.20
C SER A 116 -11.95 -5.12 3.65
N ARG A 117 -11.11 -4.23 4.22
CA ARG A 117 -10.94 -2.86 3.72
C ARG A 117 -10.13 -2.83 2.43
N ILE A 118 -9.12 -3.69 2.31
CA ILE A 118 -8.32 -3.84 1.08
C ILE A 118 -9.20 -4.35 -0.07
N GLU A 119 -10.00 -5.39 0.18
CA GLU A 119 -10.95 -5.93 -0.80
C GLU A 119 -11.96 -4.87 -1.23
N ALA A 120 -12.61 -4.21 -0.26
CA ALA A 120 -13.58 -3.15 -0.54
C ALA A 120 -12.95 -1.97 -1.31
N PHE A 121 -11.70 -1.60 -1.01
CA PHE A 121 -10.98 -0.57 -1.74
C PHE A 121 -10.78 -0.97 -3.19
N ARG A 122 -10.27 -2.18 -3.45
CA ARG A 122 -10.01 -2.68 -4.82
C ARG A 122 -11.28 -2.84 -5.65
N THR A 123 -12.43 -3.12 -5.03
CA THR A 123 -13.72 -3.17 -5.75
C THR A 123 -14.21 -1.77 -6.16
N ARG A 124 -13.89 -0.73 -5.38
CA ARG A 124 -14.45 0.62 -5.57
C ARG A 124 -13.55 1.56 -6.36
N ASN A 125 -12.25 1.30 -6.40
CA ASN A 125 -11.27 2.19 -7.01
C ASN A 125 -10.66 1.54 -8.25
N PRO A 126 -10.56 2.28 -9.37
CA PRO A 126 -9.93 1.77 -10.58
C PRO A 126 -8.40 1.70 -10.45
N GLN A 127 -7.78 2.52 -9.60
CA GLN A 127 -6.35 2.46 -9.35
C GLN A 127 -5.97 1.25 -8.49
N PRO A 128 -4.81 0.62 -8.74
CA PRO A 128 -4.37 -0.52 -7.95
C PRO A 128 -4.07 -0.11 -6.50
N LEU A 129 -4.42 -1.00 -5.58
CA LEU A 129 -3.93 -0.98 -4.20
C LEU A 129 -2.91 -2.11 -4.05
N TYR A 130 -1.64 -1.74 -3.96
CA TYR A 130 -0.56 -2.70 -3.74
C TYR A 130 -0.50 -3.10 -2.27
N LEU A 131 -0.75 -4.36 -1.96
CA LEU A 131 -0.37 -4.88 -0.65
C LEU A 131 1.14 -5.04 -0.67
N LEU A 132 1.88 -4.48 0.28
CA LEU A 132 3.33 -4.62 0.43
C LEU A 132 3.67 -5.61 1.55
N SER A 133 4.83 -6.26 1.50
CA SER A 133 5.24 -7.27 2.48
C SER A 133 6.66 -7.08 3.01
N ASP A 134 7.53 -6.38 2.27
CA ASP A 134 8.88 -6.09 2.70
C ASP A 134 9.41 -4.73 2.19
N ALA A 135 10.60 -4.37 2.68
CA ALA A 135 11.31 -3.16 2.32
C ALA A 135 11.60 -3.04 0.82
N GLN A 136 11.84 -4.16 0.14
CA GLN A 136 12.19 -4.13 -1.28
C GLN A 136 10.98 -3.72 -2.12
N GLU A 137 9.80 -4.26 -1.82
CA GLU A 137 8.54 -3.85 -2.46
C GLU A 137 8.15 -2.42 -2.09
N LEU A 138 8.42 -1.98 -0.86
CA LEU A 138 8.20 -0.59 -0.43
C LEU A 138 9.07 0.41 -1.19
N ILE A 139 10.36 0.13 -1.35
CA ILE A 139 11.26 0.98 -2.13
C ILE A 139 10.84 1.02 -3.60
N ALA A 140 10.41 -0.11 -4.17
CA ALA A 140 9.92 -0.15 -5.54
C ALA A 140 8.63 0.67 -5.72
N TRP A 141 7.72 0.56 -4.75
CA TRP A 141 6.48 1.32 -4.73
C TRP A 141 6.74 2.83 -4.68
N LEU A 142 7.61 3.28 -3.77
CA LEU A 142 7.97 4.69 -3.61
C LEU A 142 8.62 5.28 -4.87
N ARG A 143 9.46 4.52 -5.56
CA ARG A 143 10.30 5.05 -6.65
C ARG A 143 9.74 4.90 -8.05
N TYR A 144 8.85 3.93 -8.26
CA TYR A 144 8.51 3.50 -9.62
C TYR A 144 7.03 3.22 -9.86
N TRP A 145 6.26 2.86 -8.82
CA TRP A 145 4.89 2.37 -9.06
C TRP A 145 3.81 3.43 -8.87
N HIS A 146 4.05 4.42 -8.01
CA HIS A 146 3.22 5.60 -7.74
C HIS A 146 1.71 5.29 -7.72
N SER A 147 1.21 4.87 -6.55
CA SER A 147 -0.20 4.54 -6.35
C SER A 147 -0.53 4.36 -4.86
N SER A 148 -1.73 3.85 -4.55
CA SER A 148 -2.08 3.44 -3.20
C SER A 148 -1.40 2.13 -2.81
N ALA A 149 -0.94 2.05 -1.57
CA ALA A 149 -0.41 0.83 -0.96
C ALA A 149 -1.02 0.54 0.41
N ALA A 150 -1.10 -0.74 0.76
CA ALA A 150 -1.32 -1.21 2.13
C ALA A 150 0.03 -1.70 2.66
N VAL A 151 0.62 -0.94 3.57
CA VAL A 151 1.95 -1.20 4.14
C VAL A 151 1.80 -1.83 5.52
N PRO A 152 2.46 -2.98 5.81
CA PRO A 152 2.41 -3.59 7.13
C PRO A 152 2.82 -2.58 8.20
N VAL A 153 2.12 -2.55 9.34
CA VAL A 153 2.35 -1.53 10.38
C VAL A 153 3.82 -1.49 10.83
N GLU A 154 4.45 -2.65 11.02
CA GLU A 154 5.84 -2.70 11.47
C GLU A 154 6.81 -2.15 10.41
N LEU A 155 6.57 -2.45 9.13
CA LEU A 155 7.35 -1.90 8.03
C LEU A 155 7.13 -0.38 7.90
N ALA A 156 5.89 0.09 8.08
CA ALA A 156 5.58 1.51 8.06
C ALA A 156 6.29 2.26 9.21
N LYS A 157 6.34 1.69 10.42
CA LYS A 157 7.06 2.29 11.56
C LYS A 157 8.57 2.34 11.33
N GLU A 158 9.14 1.33 10.67
CA GLU A 158 10.57 1.30 10.36
C GLU A 158 10.96 2.41 9.37
N PHE A 159 10.17 2.61 8.32
CA PHE A 159 10.48 3.57 7.24
C PHE A 159 9.93 4.98 7.47
N PHE A 160 8.85 5.11 8.24
CA PHE A 160 8.16 6.36 8.54
C PHE A 160 7.85 6.45 10.04
N PRO A 161 8.85 6.44 10.93
CA PRO A 161 8.60 6.44 12.37
C PRO A 161 7.81 7.68 12.82
N ASP A 162 8.08 8.82 12.18
CA ASP A 162 7.50 10.11 12.58
C ASP A 162 5.98 10.11 12.49
N ILE A 163 5.35 9.38 11.57
CA ILE A 163 3.87 9.43 11.41
C ILE A 163 3.10 8.71 12.53
N PHE A 164 3.78 8.00 13.45
CA PHE A 164 3.15 7.21 14.52
C PHE A 164 3.32 7.78 15.93
N ASP A 165 4.37 8.54 16.19
CA ASP A 165 4.65 9.10 17.50
C ASP A 165 4.58 10.62 17.44
N GLN A 166 3.36 11.16 17.38
CA GLN A 166 3.12 12.59 17.19
C GLN A 166 2.59 13.27 18.46
N LYS A 167 2.30 12.50 19.52
CA LYS A 167 1.74 13.04 20.77
C LYS A 167 2.59 14.13 21.40
N HIS A 168 3.91 14.03 21.27
CA HIS A 168 4.84 15.01 21.81
C HIS A 168 4.74 16.39 21.13
N LEU A 169 4.05 16.49 19.98
CA LEU A 169 3.79 17.75 19.29
C LEU A 169 2.45 18.39 19.71
N VAL A 170 1.60 17.67 20.43
CA VAL A 170 0.30 18.20 20.87
C VAL A 170 0.52 19.20 22.00
N ALA A 171 0.07 20.44 21.80
CA ALA A 171 0.13 21.48 22.81
C ALA A 171 -0.90 21.22 23.93
N GLU A 172 -0.48 21.38 25.18
CA GLU A 172 -1.39 21.30 26.34
C GLU A 172 -2.42 22.44 26.33
N ASN A 173 -2.00 23.64 25.89
CA ASN A 173 -2.84 24.83 25.75
C ASN A 173 -2.72 25.39 24.32
N PRO A 174 -3.47 24.84 23.35
CA PRO A 174 -3.35 25.24 21.96
C PRO A 174 -3.93 26.66 21.71
N PRO A 175 -3.41 27.40 20.71
CA PRO A 175 -3.81 28.78 20.43
C PRO A 175 -5.18 28.83 19.72
N HIS A 176 -6.27 28.67 20.48
CA HIS A 176 -7.64 28.53 19.96
C HIS A 176 -8.08 29.68 19.04
N GLU A 177 -7.69 30.92 19.31
CA GLU A 177 -8.01 32.06 18.44
C GLU A 177 -7.39 31.91 17.04
N LEU A 178 -6.12 31.53 16.97
CA LEU A 178 -5.41 31.28 15.71
C LEU A 178 -5.99 30.07 14.98
N ILE A 179 -6.37 29.01 15.70
CA ILE A 179 -7.02 27.82 15.13
C ILE A 179 -8.34 28.22 14.47
N ASP A 180 -9.18 29.00 15.16
CA ASP A 180 -10.45 29.47 14.64
C ASP A 180 -10.28 30.31 13.37
N GLU A 181 -9.26 31.17 13.31
CA GLU A 181 -8.91 31.93 12.11
C GLU A 181 -8.48 31.03 10.95
N LYS A 182 -7.60 30.06 11.21
CA LYS A 182 -7.14 29.08 10.20
C LYS A 182 -8.29 28.24 9.65
N VAL A 183 -9.17 27.75 10.52
CA VAL A 183 -10.36 26.96 10.14
C VAL A 183 -11.30 27.81 9.29
N LYS A 184 -11.59 29.05 9.69
CA LYS A 184 -12.42 29.97 8.89
C LYS A 184 -11.81 30.23 7.51
N ALA A 185 -10.50 30.46 7.45
CA ALA A 185 -9.80 30.69 6.19
C ALA A 185 -9.83 29.45 5.28
N ASP A 186 -9.65 28.24 5.82
CA ASP A 186 -9.77 26.99 5.07
C ASP A 186 -11.20 26.73 4.56
N MET A 187 -12.22 26.95 5.41
CA MET A 187 -13.63 26.87 4.99
C MET A 187 -13.93 27.81 3.82
N LEU A 188 -13.47 29.07 3.90
CA LEU A 188 -13.62 30.05 2.82
C LEU A 188 -12.90 29.62 1.55
N ARG A 189 -11.67 29.10 1.64
CA ARG A 189 -10.91 28.56 0.50
C ARG A 189 -11.65 27.40 -0.18
N ARG A 190 -12.35 26.57 0.60
CA ARG A 190 -13.15 25.43 0.10
C ARG A 190 -14.56 25.82 -0.35
N GLY A 191 -14.91 27.11 -0.31
CA GLY A 191 -16.23 27.61 -0.71
C GLY A 191 -17.36 27.26 0.28
N LEU A 192 -17.02 26.84 1.49
CA LEU A 192 -17.97 26.53 2.56
C LEU A 192 -18.30 27.82 3.32
N LYS A 193 -19.57 28.23 3.33
CA LYS A 193 -20.06 29.32 4.20
C LYS A 193 -20.60 28.73 5.49
N ARG A 194 -20.27 29.35 6.63
CA ARG A 194 -20.92 29.07 7.91
C ARG A 194 -22.41 29.39 7.83
#